data_AF-A0A1Y2N3N4-F1
#
_entry.id   AF-A0A1Y2N3N4-F1
#
_cell.length_a   1.000
_cell.length_b   1.000
_cell.length_c   1.000
_cell.angle_alpha   90.00
_cell.angle_beta   90.00
_cell.angle_gamma   90.00
#
_symmetry.space_group_name_H-M   'P 1'
#
loop_
_entity.id
_entity.type
_entity.pdbx_description
1 polymer ?
#
loop_
_entity_poly.entity_id
_entity_poly.type
_entity_poly.pdbx_seq_one_letter_code
_entity_poly.pdbx_strand_id
1 'polypeptide(L)'
;MTLLIVLSVLAVVALIAGLAFYLAWVGTLLGRVATILEECSESVRRIDADAERIGPGLGHVNRSAGTVAGALPLLYGFAEEIVRGASPVPERPAVAVPASGRRRSRLTAAVGYRPAG
;
A
#
# COMPACT_ATOMS: atom_id res chain seq x y z
N MET A 1 31.41 -58.16 -48.04
CA MET A 1 31.56 -56.72 -48.31
C MET A 1 30.21 -55.98 -48.33
N THR A 2 29.14 -56.57 -48.87
CA THR A 2 27.79 -55.97 -48.92
C THR A 2 27.15 -55.70 -47.55
N LEU A 3 27.28 -56.61 -46.58
CA LEU A 3 26.70 -56.42 -45.25
C LEU A 3 27.22 -55.18 -44.51
N LEU A 4 28.55 -54.97 -44.51
CA LEU A 4 29.17 -53.81 -43.86
C LEU A 4 28.72 -52.48 -44.49
N ILE A 5 28.53 -52.46 -45.82
CA ILE A 5 28.01 -51.31 -46.54
C ILE A 5 26.56 -51.03 -46.14
N VAL A 6 25.72 -52.06 -46.04
CA VAL A 6 24.32 -51.90 -45.61
C VAL A 6 24.25 -51.37 -44.17
N LEU A 7 25.05 -51.92 -43.26
CA LEU A 7 25.10 -51.47 -41.87
C LEU A 7 25.62 -50.04 -41.73
N SER A 8 26.64 -49.64 -42.51
CA SER A 8 27.16 -48.28 -42.46
C SER A 8 26.16 -47.26 -43.00
N VAL A 9 25.46 -47.58 -44.10
CA VAL A 9 24.38 -46.73 -44.63
C VAL A 9 23.26 -46.57 -43.60
N LEU A 10 22.82 -47.67 -42.97
CA LEU A 10 21.82 -47.61 -41.90
C LEU A 10 22.28 -46.76 -40.71
N ALA A 11 23.54 -46.89 -40.29
CA ALA A 11 24.09 -46.09 -39.21
C ALA A 11 24.11 -44.59 -39.54
N VAL A 12 24.49 -44.22 -40.77
CA VAL A 12 24.46 -42.82 -41.23
C VAL A 12 23.03 -42.28 -41.26
N VAL A 13 22.08 -43.04 -41.81
CA VAL A 13 20.66 -42.65 -41.84
C VAL A 13 20.12 -42.47 -40.42
N ALA A 14 20.43 -43.38 -39.51
CA ALA A 14 20.02 -43.27 -38.11
C ALA A 14 20.62 -42.02 -37.43
N LEU A 15 21.89 -41.71 -37.70
CA LEU A 15 22.54 -40.49 -37.19
C LEU A 15 21.86 -39.22 -37.70
N ILE A 16 21.59 -39.15 -39.01
CA ILE A 16 20.92 -38.00 -39.62
C ILE A 16 19.50 -37.85 -39.04
N ALA A 17 18.75 -38.94 -38.91
CA ALA A 17 17.41 -38.93 -38.35
C ALA A 17 17.41 -38.47 -36.88
N GLY A 18 18.36 -38.96 -36.08
CA GLY A 18 18.53 -38.54 -34.69
C GLY A 18 18.90 -37.06 -34.56
N LEU A 19 19.81 -36.57 -35.40
CA LEU A 19 20.19 -35.17 -35.43
C LEU A 19 19.02 -34.26 -35.86
N ALA A 20 18.28 -34.66 -36.89
CA ALA A 20 17.11 -33.91 -37.35
C ALA A 20 16.03 -33.82 -36.26
N PHE A 21 15.75 -34.93 -35.57
CA PHE A 21 14.83 -34.95 -34.44
C PHE A 21 15.30 -34.05 -33.30
N TYR A 22 16.58 -34.14 -32.93
CA TYR A 22 17.16 -33.32 -31.87
C TYR A 22 17.07 -31.82 -32.19
N LEU A 23 17.41 -31.42 -33.42
CA LEU A 23 17.32 -30.02 -33.84
C LEU A 23 15.87 -29.53 -33.89
N ALA A 24 14.93 -30.36 -34.35
CA ALA A 24 13.51 -30.02 -34.30
C ALA A 24 13.05 -29.80 -32.85
N TRP A 25 13.46 -30.67 -31.93
CA TRP A 25 13.15 -30.54 -30.51
C TRP A 25 13.72 -29.27 -29.89
N VAL A 26 15.01 -29.00 -30.08
CA VAL A 26 15.67 -27.76 -29.62
C VAL A 26 15.00 -26.53 -30.21
N GLY A 27 14.61 -26.57 -31.49
CA GLY A 27 13.84 -25.50 -32.12
C GLY A 27 12.53 -25.20 -31.40
N THR A 28 11.80 -26.23 -30.96
CA THR A 28 10.57 -26.02 -30.17
C THR A 28 10.85 -25.40 -28.80
N LEU A 29 11.95 -25.79 -28.14
CA LEU A 29 12.36 -25.22 -26.86
C LEU A 29 12.75 -23.74 -27.01
N LEU A 30 13.55 -23.42 -28.02
CA LEU A 30 13.94 -22.04 -28.33
C LEU A 30 12.71 -21.19 -28.66
N GLY A 31 11.74 -21.74 -29.39
CA GLY A 31 10.46 -21.07 -29.66
C GLY A 31 9.70 -20.72 -28.39
N ARG A 32 9.59 -21.66 -27.44
CA ARG A 32 8.96 -21.40 -26.14
C ARG A 32 9.67 -20.31 -25.33
N VAL A 33 11.01 -20.37 -25.29
CA VAL A 33 11.82 -19.37 -24.59
C VAL A 33 11.64 -17.99 -25.23
N ALA A 34 11.63 -17.90 -26.55
CA ALA A 34 11.41 -16.64 -27.26
C ALA A 34 10.05 -16.02 -26.90
N THR A 35 8.98 -16.81 -26.87
CA THR A 35 7.65 -16.34 -26.46
C THR A 35 7.65 -15.80 -25.03
N ILE A 36 8.26 -16.51 -24.08
CA ILE A 36 8.34 -16.04 -22.69
C ILE A 36 9.13 -14.74 -22.59
N LEU A 37 10.26 -14.63 -23.31
CA LEU A 37 11.06 -13.41 -23.30
C LEU A 37 10.33 -12.21 -23.91
N GLU A 38 9.49 -12.45 -24.92
CA GLU A 38 8.64 -11.42 -25.51
C GLU A 38 7.59 -10.93 -24.51
N GLU A 39 6.88 -11.84 -23.83
CA GLU A 39 5.92 -11.51 -22.77
C GLU A 39 6.57 -10.77 -21.59
N CYS A 40 7.78 -11.19 -21.19
CA CYS A 40 8.56 -10.49 -20.17
C CYS A 40 8.96 -9.08 -20.62
N SER A 41 9.39 -8.92 -21.88
CA SER A 41 9.75 -7.60 -22.42
C SER A 41 8.56 -6.65 -22.43
N GLU A 42 7.39 -7.14 -22.83
CA GLU A 42 6.16 -6.34 -22.80
C GLU A 42 5.77 -5.97 -21.36
N SER A 43 5.85 -6.92 -20.44
CA SER A 43 5.55 -6.68 -19.02
C SER A 43 6.46 -5.63 -18.41
N VAL A 44 7.77 -5.70 -18.67
CA VAL A 44 8.75 -4.70 -18.20
C VAL A 44 8.45 -3.32 -18.77
N ARG A 45 8.10 -3.21 -20.06
CA ARG A 45 7.70 -1.93 -20.66
C ARG A 45 6.46 -1.33 -20.02
N ARG A 46 5.47 -2.15 -19.66
CA ARG A 46 4.27 -1.69 -18.95
C ARG A 46 4.61 -1.18 -17.55
N ILE A 47 5.46 -1.92 -16.81
CA ILE A 47 5.93 -1.51 -15.49
C ILE A 47 6.67 -0.17 -15.56
N ASP A 48 7.54 0.01 -16.56
CA ASP A 48 8.27 1.26 -16.76
C ASP A 48 7.31 2.44 -17.05
N ALA A 49 6.33 2.24 -17.92
CA ALA A 49 5.30 3.24 -18.22
C ALA A 49 4.44 3.59 -16.99
N ASP A 50 4.12 2.62 -16.14
CA ASP A 50 3.39 2.85 -14.89
C ASP A 50 4.28 3.59 -13.87
N ALA A 51 5.55 3.22 -13.75
CA ALA A 51 6.51 3.90 -12.89
C ALA A 51 6.71 5.37 -13.30
N GLU A 52 6.77 5.67 -14.59
CA GLU A 52 6.87 7.03 -15.12
C GLU A 52 5.66 7.89 -14.70
N ARG A 53 4.46 7.32 -14.71
CA ARG A 53 3.23 8.00 -14.25
C ARG A 53 3.17 8.17 -12.73
N ILE A 54 3.64 7.18 -11.97
CA ILE A 54 3.58 7.15 -10.51
C ILE A 54 4.66 8.05 -9.88
N GLY A 55 5.85 8.10 -10.46
CA GLY A 55 7.03 8.78 -9.92
C GLY A 55 6.78 10.22 -9.44
N PRO A 56 6.19 11.10 -10.27
CA PRO A 56 5.86 12.47 -9.86
C PRO A 56 4.92 12.52 -8.66
N GLY A 57 3.90 11.65 -8.63
CA GLY A 57 2.95 11.53 -7.53
C GLY A 57 3.63 11.16 -6.22
N LEU A 58 4.55 10.19 -6.24
CA LEU A 58 5.37 9.83 -5.08
C LEU A 58 6.24 10.99 -4.61
N GLY A 59 6.81 11.79 -5.53
CA GLY A 59 7.56 12.99 -5.19
C GLY A 59 6.72 14.05 -4.46
N HIS A 60 5.48 14.26 -4.90
CA HIS A 60 4.53 15.14 -4.20
C HIS A 60 4.15 14.61 -2.82
N VAL A 61 3.80 13.32 -2.72
CA VAL A 61 3.46 12.67 -1.45
C VAL A 61 4.64 12.75 -0.48
N ASN A 62 5.86 12.48 -0.94
CA ASN A 62 7.04 12.50 -0.07
C ASN A 62 7.36 13.91 0.45
N ARG A 63 7.18 14.96 -0.37
CA ARG A 63 7.29 16.34 0.10
C ARG A 63 6.25 16.66 1.17
N SER A 64 4.97 16.38 0.90
CA SER A 64 3.89 16.66 1.85
C SER A 64 4.04 15.86 3.15
N ALA A 65 4.36 14.57 3.04
CA ALA A 65 4.61 13.70 4.19
C ALA A 65 5.83 14.18 4.98
N GLY A 66 6.88 14.65 4.31
CA GLY A 66 8.04 15.27 4.96
C GLY A 66 7.66 16.52 5.75
N THR A 67 6.82 17.39 5.20
CA THR A 67 6.29 18.56 5.92
C THR A 67 5.46 18.15 7.13
N VAL A 68 4.55 17.19 6.97
CA VAL A 68 3.73 16.68 8.08
C VAL A 68 4.61 16.06 9.16
N ALA A 69 5.55 15.20 8.79
CA ALA A 69 6.49 14.56 9.71
C ALA A 69 7.35 15.59 10.45
N GLY A 70 7.78 16.66 9.78
CA GLY A 70 8.51 17.77 10.39
C GLY A 70 7.68 18.57 11.41
N ALA A 71 6.36 18.61 11.25
CA ALA A 71 5.45 19.28 12.19
C ALA A 71 5.07 18.40 13.40
N LEU A 72 5.22 17.08 13.32
CA LEU A 72 4.82 16.16 14.39
C LEU A 72 5.45 16.50 15.76
N PRO A 73 6.75 16.84 15.88
CA PRO A 73 7.34 17.21 17.17
C PRO A 73 6.69 18.44 17.80
N LEU A 74 6.34 19.44 16.97
CA LEU A 74 5.65 20.65 17.44
C LEU A 74 4.23 20.35 17.89
N LEU A 75 3.51 19.54 17.12
CA LEU A 75 2.15 19.11 17.48
C LEU A 75 2.14 18.28 18.77
N TYR A 76 3.15 17.41 18.95
CA TYR A 76 3.31 16.64 20.17
C TYR A 76 3.65 17.53 21.37
N GLY A 77 4.62 18.45 21.21
CA GLY A 77 5.00 19.39 22.27
C GLY A 77 3.86 20.30 22.69
N PHE A 78 3.09 20.81 21.73
CA PHE A 78 1.89 21.61 22.00
C PHE A 78 0.80 20.81 22.71
N ALA A 79 0.56 19.56 22.28
CA ALA A 79 -0.37 18.67 22.96
C ALA A 79 0.07 18.38 24.41
N GLU A 80 1.37 18.18 24.65
CA GLU A 80 1.91 17.98 26.00
C GLU A 80 1.71 19.22 26.88
N GLU A 81 1.89 20.43 26.33
CA GLU A 81 1.67 21.69 27.05
C GLU A 81 0.19 21.89 27.43
N ILE A 82 -0.74 21.60 26.50
CA ILE A 82 -2.19 21.64 26.80
C ILE A 82 -2.51 20.68 27.95
N VAL A 83 -2.01 19.45 27.90
CA VAL A 83 -2.26 18.44 28.93
C VAL A 83 -1.70 18.89 30.28
N ARG A 84 -0.51 19.52 30.31
CA ARG A 84 0.07 20.07 31.55
C ARG A 84 -0.76 21.22 32.12
N GLY A 85 -1.33 22.07 31.27
CA GLY A 85 -2.15 23.22 31.68
C GLY A 85 -3.61 22.87 32.01
N ALA A 86 -4.09 21.71 31.59
CA ALA A 86 -5.46 21.27 31.83
C ALA A 86 -5.63 20.78 33.28
N SER A 87 -6.51 21.43 34.05
CA SER A 87 -7.01 20.86 35.31
C SER A 87 -8.14 19.87 35.02
N PRO A 88 -8.05 18.61 35.45
CA PRO A 88 -9.14 17.63 35.31
C PRO A 88 -10.43 18.07 36.03
N VAL A 89 -10.31 18.95 37.02
CA VAL A 89 -11.42 19.56 37.75
C VAL A 89 -11.32 21.07 37.58
N PRO A 90 -12.07 21.68 36.65
CA PRO A 90 -12.00 23.12 36.45
C PRO A 90 -12.53 23.83 37.70
N GLU A 91 -11.74 24.79 38.20
CA GLU A 91 -12.14 25.64 39.31
C GLU A 91 -13.30 26.53 38.86
N ARG A 92 -14.52 26.18 39.27
CA ARG A 92 -15.71 26.96 38.94
C ARG A 92 -15.80 28.13 39.90
N PRO A 93 -15.95 29.37 39.41
CA PRO A 93 -16.21 30.50 40.30
C PRO A 93 -17.45 30.17 41.14
N ALA A 94 -17.37 30.47 42.44
CA ALA A 94 -18.49 30.28 43.34
C ALA A 94 -19.71 30.98 42.76
N VAL A 95 -20.75 30.21 42.44
CA VAL A 95 -22.00 30.77 41.92
C VAL A 95 -22.51 31.75 42.96
N ALA A 96 -22.72 33.02 42.58
CA ALA A 96 -23.28 34.02 43.47
C ALA A 96 -24.62 33.52 44.03
N VAL A 97 -24.59 33.10 45.30
CA VAL A 97 -25.77 32.67 46.03
C VAL A 97 -26.36 33.89 46.74
N PRO A 98 -27.69 34.12 46.64
CA PRO A 98 -28.33 35.14 47.46
C PRO A 98 -28.19 34.81 48.95
N ALA A 99 -28.32 35.80 49.83
CA ALA A 99 -28.18 35.64 51.28
C ALA A 99 -29.08 34.55 51.90
N SER A 100 -30.12 34.11 51.18
CA SER A 100 -30.96 32.96 51.52
C SER A 100 -30.32 31.59 51.25
N GLY A 101 -29.04 31.51 50.87
CA GLY A 101 -28.24 30.29 50.72
C GLY A 101 -28.59 29.41 49.51
N ARG A 102 -29.76 29.57 48.88
CA ARG A 102 -30.17 28.81 47.70
C ARG A 102 -30.89 29.72 46.70
N ARG A 103 -30.42 29.77 45.45
CA ARG A 103 -31.11 30.46 44.37
C ARG A 103 -32.36 29.64 43.99
N ARG A 104 -33.55 30.04 44.46
CA ARG A 104 -34.83 29.51 43.95
C ARG A 104 -34.97 29.93 42.49
N SER A 105 -34.56 29.06 41.56
CA SER A 105 -34.75 29.30 40.13
C SER A 105 -36.25 29.20 39.80
N ARG A 106 -36.82 30.26 39.23
CA ARG A 106 -38.19 30.25 38.68
C ARG A 106 -38.24 29.81 37.21
N LEU A 107 -37.11 29.42 36.62
CA LEU A 107 -37.04 29.02 35.20
C LEU A 107 -37.97 27.85 34.86
N THR A 108 -38.22 26.95 35.82
CA THR A 108 -39.13 25.81 35.66
C THR A 108 -40.59 26.14 35.99
N ALA A 109 -40.86 27.27 36.65
CA ALA A 109 -42.21 27.66 37.06
C ALA A 109 -43.08 28.15 35.89
N ALA A 110 -42.45 28.71 34.85
CA ALA A 110 -43.15 29.15 33.64
C ALA A 110 -43.54 27.98 32.70
N VAL A 111 -42.86 26.84 32.80
CA VAL A 111 -43.06 25.66 31.93
C VAL A 111 -43.80 24.50 32.62
N GLY A 112 -44.34 24.72 33.82
CA GLY A 112 -45.14 23.72 34.54
C GLY A 112 -44.37 22.49 35.06
N TYR A 113 -43.03 22.52 35.02
CA TYR A 113 -42.21 21.39 35.44
C TYR A 113 -42.23 21.23 36.97
N ARG A 114 -42.80 20.10 37.42
CA ARG A 114 -42.71 19.63 38.82
C ARG A 114 -41.63 18.54 38.89
N PRO A 115 -40.52 18.75 39.60
CA PRO A 115 -39.56 17.67 39.82
C PRO A 115 -40.24 16.58 40.67
N ALA A 116 -40.29 15.35 40.14
CA ALA A 116 -40.65 14.19 40.94
C ALA A 116 -39.56 13.97 41.98
N GLY A 117 -39.98 13.77 43.23
CA GLY A 117 -39.09 13.42 44.34
C GLY A 117 -38.49 12.04 44.18
#